data_AF-A0A2Z3R1P2-F1
#
_entry.id   AF-A0A2Z3R1P2-F1
#
_cell.length_a   1.000
_cell.length_b   1.000
_cell.length_c   1.000
_cell.angle_alpha   90.00
_cell.angle_beta   90.00
_cell.angle_gamma   90.00
#
_symmetry.space_group_name_H-M   'P 1'
#
loop_
_entity.id
_entity.type
_entity.pdbx_description
1 polymer ?
#
loop_
_entity_poly.entity_id
_entity_poly.type
_entity_poly.pdbx_seq_one_letter_code
_entity_poly.pdbx_strand_id
1 'polypeptide(L)' 'MPYDKLKSLPGAEAYLKPGLSFAILDQVAYALSDNQAADRLQKARQKLFHTIREQNLKSG' A
#
# COMPACT_ATOMS: atom_id res chain seq x y z
N MET A 1 13.04 3.49 -0.35
CA MET A 1 11.95 3.32 -1.33
C MET A 1 12.12 4.28 -2.50
N PRO A 2 11.52 4.02 -3.69
CA PRO A 2 11.57 4.95 -4.82
C PRO A 2 11.15 6.38 -4.46
N TYR A 3 10.16 6.52 -3.57
CA TYR A 3 9.73 7.81 -3.01
C TYR A 3 10.84 8.54 -2.24
N ASP A 4 11.51 7.87 -1.29
CA ASP A 4 12.60 8.47 -0.52
C ASP A 4 13.74 8.93 -1.45
N LYS A 5 13.99 8.17 -2.52
CA LYS A 5 15.01 8.52 -3.51
C LYS A 5 14.62 9.79 -4.27
N LEU A 6 13.38 9.92 -4.72
CA LEU A 6 12.88 11.15 -5.36
C LEU A 6 13.01 12.35 -4.41
N LYS A 7 12.57 12.22 -3.16
CA LYS A 7 12.64 13.27 -2.15
C LYS A 7 14.09 13.70 -1.81
N SER A 8 15.06 12.80 -1.97
CA SER A 8 16.48 13.10 -1.72
C SER A 8 17.15 13.96 -2.81
N LEU A 9 16.52 14.15 -3.97
CA LEU A 9 17.12 14.91 -5.07
C LEU A 9 17.04 16.42 -4.83
N PRO A 10 18.09 17.20 -5.17
CA PRO A 10 18.04 18.65 -5.06
C PRO A 10 16.95 19.24 -5.97
N GLY A 11 16.09 20.08 -5.40
CA GLY A 11 15.01 20.74 -6.15
C GLY A 11 13.90 19.82 -6.62
N ALA A 12 13.74 18.64 -6.01
CA ALA A 12 12.71 17.68 -6.37
C ALA A 12 11.29 18.25 -6.26
N GLU A 13 11.07 19.24 -5.39
CA GLU A 13 9.82 19.98 -5.22
C GLU A 13 9.34 20.62 -6.52
N ALA A 14 10.25 21.07 -7.39
CA ALA A 14 9.92 21.75 -8.64
C ALA A 14 9.27 20.82 -9.67
N TYR A 15 9.41 19.50 -9.49
CA TYR A 15 8.81 18.48 -10.36
C TYR A 15 7.47 17.98 -9.82
N LEU A 16 7.02 18.46 -8.66
CA LEU A 16 5.71 18.12 -8.14
C LEU A 16 4.62 18.83 -8.94
N LYS A 17 3.46 18.17 -9.08
CA LYS A 17 2.29 18.81 -9.69
C LYS A 17 1.85 20.01 -8.83
N PRO A 18 1.27 21.06 -9.44
CA PRO A 18 0.70 22.17 -8.68
C PRO A 18 -0.24 21.68 -7.58
N GLY A 19 -0.10 22.25 -6.37
CA GLY A 19 -0.89 21.87 -5.20
C GLY A 19 -0.41 20.63 -4.45
N LEU A 20 0.67 19.96 -4.88
CA LEU A 20 1.32 18.90 -4.12
C LEU A 20 2.55 19.40 -3.36
N SER A 21 2.82 18.79 -2.21
CA SER A 21 4.03 18.99 -1.42
C SER A 21 4.53 17.65 -0.91
N PHE A 22 5.82 17.55 -0.58
CA PHE A 22 6.36 16.34 0.05
C PHE A 22 5.68 16.03 1.39
N ALA A 23 5.16 17.02 2.12
CA ALA A 23 4.39 16.77 3.34
C ALA A 23 3.09 16.00 3.07
N ILE A 24 2.37 16.32 1.98
CA ILE A 24 1.19 15.56 1.55
C ILE A 24 1.60 14.15 1.12
N LEU A 25 2.69 14.04 0.35
CA LEU A 25 3.18 12.76 -0.14
C LEU A 25 3.69 11.85 0.99
N ASP A 26 4.31 12.40 2.03
CA ASP A 26 4.77 11.67 3.22
C ASP A 26 3.61 10.99 3.93
N GLN A 27 2.47 11.68 4.07
CA GLN A 27 1.27 11.12 4.69
C GLN A 27 0.81 9.87 3.94
N VAL A 28 0.89 9.85 2.61
CA VAL A 28 0.49 8.70 1.79
C VAL A 28 1.56 7.61 1.82
N ALA A 29 2.83 7.97 1.62
CA ALA A 29 3.94 7.02 1.55
C ALA A 29 4.14 6.25 2.85
N TYR A 30 3.89 6.88 3.99
CA TYR A 30 4.04 6.26 5.31
C TYR A 30 2.71 5.90 5.98
N ALA A 31 1.56 6.03 5.29
CA ALA A 31 0.25 5.62 5.81
C ALA A 31 0.17 4.12 6.12
N LEU A 32 0.94 3.31 5.39
CA LEU A 32 0.95 1.86 5.54
C LEU A 32 2.38 1.36 5.30
N SER A 33 2.97 0.70 6.30
CA SER A 33 4.28 0.07 6.09
C SER A 33 4.16 -1.15 5.19
N ASP A 34 5.26 -1.50 4.51
CA ASP A 34 5.31 -2.69 3.65
C ASP A 34 4.89 -3.97 4.40
N ASN A 35 5.31 -4.10 5.66
CA ASN A 35 4.94 -5.22 6.52
C ASN A 35 3.43 -5.24 6.82
N GLN A 36 2.82 -4.08 7.06
CA GLN A 36 1.37 -4.00 7.28
C GLN A 36 0.59 -4.28 6.00
N ALA A 37 1.09 -3.86 4.83
CA ALA A 37 0.50 -4.18 3.54
C ALA A 37 0.56 -5.69 3.27
N ALA A 38 1.72 -6.31 3.50
CA ALA A 38 1.91 -7.75 3.36
C ALA A 38 1.00 -8.54 4.30
N ASP A 39 0.90 -8.13 5.57
CA ASP A 39 0.00 -8.75 6.55
C ASP A 39 -1.48 -8.64 6.13
N ARG A 40 -1.92 -7.45 5.67
CA ARG A 40 -3.29 -7.25 5.16
C ARG A 40 -3.57 -8.14 3.95
N LEU A 41 -2.64 -8.23 3.01
CA LEU A 41 -2.78 -9.11 1.84
C LEU A 41 -2.91 -10.58 2.26
N GLN A 42 -2.06 -11.03 3.18
CA GLN A 42 -2.09 -12.41 3.65
C GLN A 42 -3.39 -12.74 4.38
N LYS A 43 -3.88 -11.83 5.23
CA LYS A 43 -5.17 -11.98 5.91
C LYS A 43 -6.34 -12.03 4.92
N ALA A 44 -6.35 -11.15 3.92
CA ALA A 44 -7.37 -11.15 2.88
C ALA A 44 -7.35 -12.46 2.07
N ARG A 45 -6.15 -12.94 1.72
CA ARG A 45 -5.94 -14.23 1.03
C ARG A 45 -6.48 -15.39 1.85
N GLN A 46 -6.15 -15.47 3.14
CA GLN A 46 -6.65 -16.53 4.03
C GLN A 46 -8.17 -16.51 4.13
N LYS A 47 -8.77 -15.32 4.31
CA LYS A 47 -10.23 -15.16 4.36
C LYS A 47 -10.90 -15.65 3.07
N LEU A 48 -10.36 -15.27 1.91
CA LEU A 48 -10.88 -15.71 0.62
C LEU A 48 -10.88 -17.24 0.48
N PHE A 49 -9.75 -17.89 0.77
CA PHE A 49 -9.67 -19.35 0.65
C PHE A 49 -10.55 -20.08 1.65
N HIS A 50 -10.71 -19.53 2.87
CA HIS A 50 -11.63 -20.08 3.84
C HIS A 50 -13.08 -20.04 3.31
N THR A 51 -13.52 -18.90 2.80
CA THR A 51 -14.86 -18.75 2.21
C THR A 51 -15.09 -19.69 1.03
N ILE A 52 -14.11 -19.82 0.11
CA ILE A 52 -14.21 -20.76 -1.02
C ILE A 52 -14.34 -22.20 -0.52
N ARG A 53 -13.54 -22.61 0.47
CA ARG A 53 -13.60 -23.97 1.03
C ARG A 53 -14.95 -24.26 1.68
N GLU A 54 -15.47 -23.33 2.47
CA GLU A 54 -16.79 -23.48 3.12
C GLU A 54 -17.93 -23.58 2.11
N GLN A 55 -17.88 -22.81 1.02
CA GLN A 55 -18.90 -22.89 -0.05
C GLN A 55 -18.89 -24.26 -0.75
N ASN A 56 -17.70 -24.82 -1.02
CA ASN A 56 -17.57 -26.15 -1.61
C ASN A 56 -18.14 -27.25 -0.69
N LEU A 57 -17.91 -27.15 0.63
CA LEU A 57 -18.44 -28.12 1.60
C LEU A 57 -19.97 -28.08 1.76
N LYS A 58 -20.60 -26.93 1.50
CA LYS A 58 -22.07 -26.76 1.59
C LYS A 58 -22.82 -27.17 0.32
N SER A 59 -22.10 -27.35 -0.79
CA SER A 59 -22.68 -27.62 -2.11
C SER A 59 -22.53 -29.08 -2.55
N GLY A 60 -21.96 -29.93 -1.69
CA GLY A 60 -21.77 -31.37 -1.90
C GLY A 60 -22.61 -32.23 -0.98
#